data_AF-A0A8J7DW94-F1
#
_entry.id   AF-A0A8J7DW94-F1
#
_cell.length_a   1.000
_cell.length_b   1.000
_cell.length_c   1.000
_cell.angle_alpha   90.00
_cell.angle_beta   90.00
_cell.angle_gamma   90.00
#
_symmetry.space_group_name_H-M   'P 1'
#
loop_
_entity.id
_entity.type
_entity.pdbx_description
1 polymer ?
#
loop_
_entity_poly.entity_id
_entity_poly.type
_entity_poly.pdbx_seq_one_letter_code
_entity_poly.pdbx_strand_id
1 'polypeptide(L)' 'MNPQSFELTLEQQFQIKIIEDSTDKMSREQMQELLVQVSRLLMVKDNVIRNLMKYPSMESLG' A
#
# COMPACT_ATOMS: atom_id res chain seq x y z
N MET A 1 -0.59 -7.76 18.24
CA MET A 1 -0.15 -7.67 16.84
C MET A 1 1.31 -8.06 16.77
N ASN A 2 1.70 -8.87 15.79
CA ASN A 2 3.10 -9.22 15.57
C ASN A 2 3.79 -8.05 14.84
N PRO A 3 4.88 -7.46 15.38
CA PRO A 3 5.62 -6.38 14.71
C PRO A 3 6.10 -6.74 13.30
N GLN A 4 6.41 -8.02 13.07
CA GLN A 4 6.89 -8.54 11.78
C GLN A 4 5.83 -8.45 10.68
N SER A 5 4.54 -8.32 11.02
CA SER A 5 3.47 -8.11 10.04
C SER A 5 3.52 -6.75 9.34
N PHE A 6 4.36 -5.83 9.81
CA PHE A 6 4.59 -4.52 9.18
C PHE A 6 5.88 -4.46 8.37
N GLU A 7 6.69 -5.52 8.39
CA GLU A 7 7.91 -5.61 7.58
C GLU A 7 7.55 -5.96 6.13
N LEU A 8 8.31 -5.40 5.19
CA LEU A 8 8.18 -5.78 3.80
C LEU A 8 8.74 -7.19 3.58
N THR A 9 8.05 -8.01 2.80
CA THR A 9 8.62 -9.27 2.31
C THR A 9 9.82 -9.00 1.39
N LEU A 10 10.66 -10.01 1.16
CA LEU A 10 11.79 -9.90 0.24
C LEU A 10 11.36 -9.45 -1.17
N GLU A 11 10.24 -9.98 -1.66
CA GLU A 11 9.66 -9.61 -2.95
C GLU A 11 9.19 -8.15 -2.95
N GLN A 12 8.57 -7.70 -1.86
CA GLN A 12 8.16 -6.30 -1.73
C GLN A 12 9.36 -5.36 -1.67
N GLN A 13 10.44 -5.74 -0.99
CA GLN A 13 11.70 -4.98 -1.00
C GLN A 13 12.30 -4.92 -2.41
N PHE A 14 12.26 -6.01 -3.18
CA PHE A 14 12.68 -6.01 -4.58
C PHE A 14 11.80 -5.10 -5.45
N GLN A 15 10.48 -5.08 -5.22
CA GLN A 15 9.58 -4.15 -5.91
C GLN A 15 9.91 -2.69 -5.58
N ILE A 16 10.24 -2.37 -4.34
CA ILE A 16 10.71 -1.02 -3.97
C ILE A 16 11.94 -0.65 -4.80
N LYS A 17 12.90 -1.56 -4.95
CA LYS A 17 14.10 -1.30 -5.77
C LYS A 17 13.76 -1.01 -7.24
N ILE A 18 12.82 -1.75 -7.83
CA ILE A 18 12.34 -1.49 -9.20
C ILE A 18 11.68 -0.11 -9.30
N ILE A 19 10.88 0.28 -8.30
CA ILE A 19 10.22 1.59 -8.27
C ILE A 19 11.28 2.70 -8.21
N GLU A 20 12.29 2.59 -7.33
CA GLU A 20 13.41 3.55 -7.25
C GLU A 20 14.08 3.76 -8.61
N ASP A 21 14.52 2.66 -9.24
CA ASP A 21 15.22 2.71 -10.54
C ASP A 21 14.32 3.26 -11.67
N SER A 22 13.01 3.15 -11.52
CA SER A 22 12.02 3.70 -12.46
C SER A 22 11.77 5.19 -12.21
N THR A 23 11.76 5.63 -10.95
CA THR A 23 11.57 7.05 -10.60
C THR A 23 12.73 7.93 -11.03
N ASP A 24 13.96 7.39 -11.07
CA ASP A 24 15.15 8.11 -11.56
C ASP A 24 15.04 8.57 -13.02
N LYS A 25 14.15 7.93 -13.79
CA LYS A 25 13.92 8.22 -15.21
C LYS A 25 12.70 9.10 -15.46
N MET A 26 11.99 9.52 -14.41
CA MET A 26 10.76 10.30 -14.54
C MET A 26 11.03 11.80 -14.64
N SER A 27 10.23 12.51 -15.43
CA SER A 27 10.18 13.96 -15.38
C SER A 27 9.55 14.44 -14.08
N ARG A 28 9.73 15.73 -13.77
CA ARG A 28 9.12 16.37 -12.60
C ARG A 28 7.60 16.27 -12.62
N GLU A 29 6.99 16.48 -13.78
CA GLU A 29 5.55 16.42 -13.99
C GLU A 29 5.03 15.00 -13.74
N GLN A 30 5.73 13.98 -14.27
CA GLN A 30 5.39 12.58 -14.04
C GLN A 30 5.48 12.21 -12.55
N MET A 31 6.51 12.68 -11.84
CA MET A 31 6.63 12.47 -10.39
C MET A 31 5.50 13.14 -9.61
N GLN A 32 5.11 14.37 -9.97
CA GLN A 32 4.01 15.07 -9.33
C GLN A 32 2.67 14.36 -9.55
N GLU A 33 2.42 13.87 -10.76
CA GLU A 33 1.23 13.11 -11.09
C GLU A 33 1.19 11.78 -10.30
N LEU A 34 2.32 11.05 -10.27
CA LEU A 34 2.44 9.81 -9.54
C LEU A 34 2.20 10.01 -8.03
N LEU A 35 2.74 11.09 -7.44
CA LEU A 35 2.54 11.41 -6.03
C LEU A 35 1.05 11.59 -5.69
N VAL A 36 0.31 12.30 -6.54
CA VAL A 36 -1.14 12.50 -6.37
C VAL A 36 -1.89 11.17 -6.47
N GLN A 37 -1.52 10.31 -7.44
CA GLN A 37 -2.14 9.00 -7.62
C GLN A 37 -1.88 8.08 -6.41
N VAL A 38 -0.65 7.99 -5.93
CA VAL A 38 -0.28 7.20 -4.75
C VAL A 38 -1.00 7.71 -3.50
N SER A 39 -1.07 9.03 -3.31
CA SER A 39 -1.80 9.63 -2.18
C SER A 39 -3.28 9.24 -2.17
N ARG A 40 -3.93 9.24 -3.34
CA ARG A 40 -5.31 8.77 -3.48
C ARG A 40 -5.44 7.28 -3.18
N LEU A 41 -4.52 6.46 -3.68
CA LEU A 41 -4.53 5.01 -3.45
C LEU A 41 -4.38 4.67 -1.96
N LEU A 42 -3.54 5.41 -1.22
CA LEU A 42 -3.40 5.26 0.22
C LEU A 42 -4.74 5.50 0.95
N MET A 43 -5.46 6.57 0.60
CA MET A 43 -6.79 6.83 1.19
C MET A 43 -7.79 5.71 0.90
N VAL A 44 -7.77 5.14 -0.32
CA VAL A 44 -8.63 4.00 -0.67
C VAL A 44 -8.24 2.77 0.14
N LYS A 45 -6.94 2.48 0.30
CA LYS A 45 -6.45 1.37 1.11
C LYS A 45 -6.87 1.51 2.57
N ASP A 46 -6.84 2.72 3.12
CA ASP A 46 -7.33 3.01 4.47
C ASP A 46 -8.83 2.73 4.62
N ASN A 47 -9.63 3.13 3.64
CA ASN A 47 -11.07 2.84 3.63
C ASN A 47 -11.34 1.33 3.56
N VAL A 48 -10.59 0.59 2.75
CA VAL A 48 -10.70 -0.87 2.65
C VAL A 48 -10.34 -1.52 3.99
N ILE A 49 -9.19 -1.20 4.58
CA ILE A 49 -8.76 -1.74 5.88
C ILE A 49 -9.80 -1.44 6.96
N ARG A 50 -10.30 -0.19 7.02
CA ARG A 50 -11.33 0.22 7.97
C ARG A 50 -12.62 -0.61 7.80
N ASN A 51 -13.03 -0.88 6.56
CA ASN A 51 -14.22 -1.68 6.30
C ASN A 51 -14.01 -3.16 6.63
N LEU A 52 -12.83 -3.74 6.35
CA LEU A 52 -12.51 -5.10 6.75
C LEU A 52 -12.51 -5.26 8.28
N MET A 53 -11.98 -4.27 9.01
CA MET A 53 -11.99 -4.26 10.47
C MET A 53 -13.40 -4.11 11.09
N LYS A 54 -14.38 -3.58 10.35
CA LYS A 54 -15.78 -3.51 10.82
C LYS A 54 -16.50 -4.85 10.78
N TYR A 55 -15.92 -5.87 10.15
CA TYR A 55 -16.44 -7.24 10.14
C TYR A 55 -15.54 -8.20 10.96
N PRO A 56 -15.34 -7.98 12.27
CA PRO A 56 -14.75 -9.03 13.08
C PRO A 56 -15.84 -10.08 13.34
N SER A 57 -15.56 -11.34 12.98
CA SER A 57 -16.35 -12.56 13.24
C SER A 57 -17.68 -12.75 12.48
N MET A 58 -17.62 -13.42 11.31
CA MET A 58 -18.63 -14.42 10.92
C MET A 58 -18.27 -15.76 11.61
N GLU A 59 -18.23 -15.77 12.94
CA GLU A 59 -18.15 -16.99 13.76
C GLU A 59 -19.28 -17.05 14.82
N SER A 60 -20.30 -16.18 14.70
CA SER A 60 -21.47 -16.20 15.60
C SER A 60 -22.81 -16.39 14.87
N LEU A 61 -22.81 -16.96 13.66
CA LEU A 61 -24.01 -17.41 12.98
C LEU A 61 -23.84 -18.87 12.55
N GLY A 62 -24.19 -19.79 13.44
CA GLY A 62 -24.33 -21.23 13.16
C GLY A 62 -23.46 -22.12 14.03
#